data_AF-A0A9J6HAN2-F1
#
_entry.id   AF-A0A9J6HAN2-F1
#
_cell.length_a   1.000
_cell.length_b   1.000
_cell.length_c   1.000
_cell.angle_alpha   90.00
_cell.angle_beta   90.00
_cell.angle_gamma   90.00
#
_symmetry.space_group_name_H-M   'P 1'
#
loop_
_entity.id
_entity.type
_entity.pdbx_description
1 polymer ?
#
loop_
_entity_poly.entity_id
_entity_poly.type
_entity_poly.pdbx_seq_one_letter_code
_entity_poly.pdbx_strand_id
1 'polypeptide(L)'
;MGGFEKSDNDTDRIAWAKICGQCDAAHRSLRRGSASDWYEVLCVHLRHSRHVRLWFANQVLFAHPHRLVQYLLECPTTEVRSAFAKIVVFLVHASARDGPCSPLYSTPALASDGAYAALLSDPTATLSDHLLLAVLSLCNKEVSEHGRHLAQYFGFFYMYACYGVAERLQLLRLNVLGTLMLVALDEGPGPPIKYQYADLSKLYQLVSLLVRCCDVSSKTHSCLANAVPLPNPHMGDQLCQEYLMPIQPQVAACLYNKTSYVKKVIEDASGAEETLRLLQFCSWENPQFSSAVLGELLWQVAYTYTYELRPFVDLLLAVLLLEDSWQAHRIHNALRGIPDDREGLFDTIQRSKGHYQKRAYQCVKCLVALFDSCPAAAHMLHTSGELKRKWAAAVDWLNDELERVRGPFPSPSLFSHLVKRKTCKECLMAELNAC
;
A
#
# COMPACT_ATOMS: atom_id res chain seq x y z
N MET A 1 -13.75 6.93 -65.80
CA MET A 1 -12.86 7.82 -65.02
C MET A 1 -12.80 7.27 -63.61
N GLY A 2 -11.87 6.33 -63.39
CA GLY A 2 -11.57 5.77 -62.08
C GLY A 2 -10.44 6.58 -61.45
N GLY A 3 -10.64 7.00 -60.21
CA GLY A 3 -9.68 7.69 -59.40
C GLY A 3 -10.09 7.51 -57.95
N PHE A 4 -9.81 6.32 -57.41
CA PHE A 4 -9.86 6.07 -55.98
C PHE A 4 -8.43 5.90 -55.49
N GLU A 5 -8.13 6.71 -54.49
CA GLU A 5 -6.90 6.89 -53.72
C GLU A 5 -6.08 5.61 -53.56
N LYS A 6 -4.86 5.67 -54.10
CA LYS A 6 -3.81 4.68 -53.94
C LYS A 6 -2.55 5.43 -53.52
N SER A 7 -2.48 5.89 -52.28
CA SER A 7 -1.25 6.55 -51.78
C SER A 7 -0.91 6.43 -50.29
N ASP A 8 -1.77 5.88 -49.42
CA ASP A 8 -1.40 5.71 -47.98
C ASP A 8 -0.89 4.31 -47.61
N ASN A 9 -1.08 3.30 -48.47
CA ASN A 9 -0.79 1.91 -48.09
C ASN A 9 0.69 1.48 -48.31
N ASP A 10 1.44 2.18 -49.16
CA ASP A 10 2.85 1.82 -49.47
C ASP A 10 3.84 2.43 -48.48
N THR A 11 3.54 3.61 -47.93
CA THR A 11 4.37 4.26 -46.89
C THR A 11 4.33 3.47 -45.59
N ASP A 12 3.14 2.96 -45.23
CA ASP A 12 2.97 2.05 -44.10
C ASP A 12 3.67 0.72 -44.35
N ARG A 13 3.54 0.09 -45.54
CA ARG A 13 4.23 -1.18 -45.84
C ARG A 13 5.76 -1.06 -45.80
N ILE A 14 6.32 0.09 -46.19
CA ILE A 14 7.77 0.35 -46.10
C ILE A 14 8.19 0.59 -44.65
N ALA A 15 7.38 1.29 -43.85
CA ALA A 15 7.60 1.41 -42.41
C ALA A 15 7.48 0.04 -41.71
N TRP A 16 6.53 -0.81 -42.12
CA TRP A 16 6.34 -2.19 -41.66
C TRP A 16 7.50 -3.10 -42.02
N ALA A 17 8.01 -3.05 -43.27
CA ALA A 17 9.19 -3.81 -43.68
C ALA A 17 10.46 -3.33 -42.97
N LYS A 18 10.56 -2.02 -42.68
CA LYS A 18 11.62 -1.47 -41.84
C LYS A 18 11.49 -1.87 -40.38
N ILE A 19 10.29 -1.94 -39.81
CA ILE A 19 10.06 -2.36 -38.42
C ILE A 19 10.26 -3.86 -38.29
N CYS A 20 9.76 -4.70 -39.21
CA CYS A 20 10.08 -6.13 -39.21
C CYS A 20 11.57 -6.38 -39.49
N GLY A 21 12.19 -5.64 -40.41
CA GLY A 21 13.62 -5.73 -40.71
C GLY A 21 14.51 -5.20 -39.57
N GLN A 22 14.08 -4.15 -38.86
CA GLN A 22 14.71 -3.65 -37.65
C GLN A 22 14.43 -4.58 -36.49
N CYS A 23 13.25 -5.18 -36.36
CA CYS A 23 12.95 -6.23 -35.41
C CYS A 23 13.72 -7.51 -35.71
N ASP A 24 14.10 -7.82 -36.96
CA ASP A 24 14.94 -8.95 -37.35
C ASP A 24 16.45 -8.66 -37.18
N ALA A 25 16.87 -7.41 -37.40
CA ALA A 25 18.21 -6.92 -37.09
C ALA A 25 18.41 -6.81 -35.58
N ALA A 26 17.39 -6.33 -34.88
CA ALA A 26 17.23 -6.35 -33.44
C ALA A 26 17.19 -7.81 -32.98
N HIS A 27 16.38 -8.71 -33.53
CA HIS A 27 16.37 -10.13 -33.16
C HIS A 27 17.76 -10.81 -33.36
N ARG A 28 18.58 -10.34 -34.31
CA ARG A 28 19.98 -10.75 -34.48
C ARG A 28 20.96 -10.12 -33.48
N SER A 29 20.81 -8.85 -33.10
CA SER A 29 21.65 -8.21 -32.06
C SER A 29 21.21 -8.55 -30.62
N LEU A 30 19.90 -8.70 -30.39
CA LEU A 30 19.23 -9.05 -29.13
C LEU A 30 19.26 -10.55 -28.79
N ARG A 31 19.72 -11.43 -29.68
CA ARG A 31 20.16 -12.78 -29.27
C ARG A 31 21.40 -12.76 -28.35
N ARG A 32 22.04 -11.60 -28.18
CA ARG A 32 23.23 -11.39 -27.32
C ARG A 32 23.10 -10.23 -26.32
N GLY A 33 21.99 -9.49 -26.31
CA GLY A 33 21.78 -8.30 -25.47
C GLY A 33 21.08 -8.60 -24.14
N SER A 34 21.16 -7.67 -23.19
CA SER A 34 20.48 -7.76 -21.89
C SER A 34 18.96 -7.64 -22.05
N ALA A 35 18.16 -8.05 -21.04
CA ALA A 35 16.71 -7.86 -21.11
C ALA A 35 16.33 -6.36 -21.12
N SER A 36 17.20 -5.51 -20.57
CA SER A 36 17.02 -4.05 -20.62
C SER A 36 17.16 -3.47 -22.03
N ASP A 37 17.99 -4.07 -22.88
CA ASP A 37 18.18 -3.61 -24.27
C ASP A 37 16.89 -3.78 -25.08
N TRP A 38 16.10 -4.82 -24.78
CA TRP A 38 14.78 -5.03 -25.36
C TRP A 38 13.83 -3.87 -25.04
N TYR A 39 13.86 -3.38 -23.80
CA TYR A 39 13.02 -2.27 -23.37
C TYR A 39 13.37 -1.00 -24.14
N GLU A 40 14.66 -0.66 -24.25
CA GLU A 40 15.08 0.57 -24.94
C GLU A 40 14.68 0.58 -26.42
N VAL A 41 14.91 -0.54 -27.13
CA VAL A 41 14.58 -0.65 -28.56
C VAL A 41 13.07 -0.60 -28.78
N LEU A 42 12.30 -1.39 -28.03
CA LEU A 42 10.84 -1.45 -28.22
C LEU A 42 10.16 -0.14 -27.84
N CYS A 43 10.58 0.50 -26.74
CA CYS A 43 9.98 1.76 -26.30
C CYS A 43 10.14 2.89 -27.32
N VAL A 44 11.23 2.93 -28.09
CA VAL A 44 11.38 3.90 -29.19
C VAL A 44 10.26 3.72 -30.23
N HIS A 45 9.98 2.49 -30.66
CA HIS A 45 8.92 2.26 -31.65
C HIS A 45 7.53 2.47 -31.08
N LEU A 46 7.28 1.98 -29.85
CA LEU A 46 6.00 2.12 -29.16
C LEU A 46 5.67 3.59 -28.85
N ARG A 47 6.67 4.47 -28.71
CA ARG A 47 6.44 5.91 -28.47
C ARG A 47 5.83 6.60 -29.68
N HIS A 48 6.31 6.30 -30.87
CA HIS A 48 6.05 7.14 -32.05
C HIS A 48 4.83 6.70 -32.87
N SER A 49 4.40 5.44 -32.82
CA SER A 49 3.35 4.94 -33.71
C SER A 49 2.22 4.21 -32.98
N ARG A 50 1.00 4.75 -33.11
CA ARG A 50 -0.24 4.08 -32.69
C ARG A 50 -0.41 2.72 -33.36
N HIS A 51 -0.08 2.61 -34.64
CA HIS A 51 -0.18 1.34 -35.38
C HIS A 51 0.75 0.27 -34.81
N VAL A 52 1.97 0.66 -34.39
CA VAL A 52 2.90 -0.27 -33.73
C VAL A 52 2.37 -0.71 -32.37
N ARG A 53 1.82 0.22 -31.57
CA ARG A 53 1.19 -0.13 -30.28
C ARG A 53 0.04 -1.11 -30.47
N LEU A 54 -0.85 -0.83 -31.42
CA LEU A 54 -2.01 -1.66 -31.72
C LEU A 54 -1.60 -3.05 -32.22
N TRP A 55 -0.62 -3.12 -33.11
CA TRP A 55 -0.10 -4.40 -33.60
C TRP A 55 0.58 -5.20 -32.50
N PHE A 56 1.43 -4.54 -31.69
CA PHE A 56 2.10 -5.21 -30.59
C PHE A 56 1.07 -5.77 -29.61
N ALA A 57 0.09 -4.98 -29.20
CA ALA A 57 -0.97 -5.44 -28.31
C ALA A 57 -1.77 -6.60 -28.92
N ASN A 58 -2.24 -6.50 -30.16
CA ASN A 58 -3.05 -7.55 -30.78
C ASN A 58 -2.25 -8.82 -31.08
N GLN A 59 -1.11 -8.71 -31.75
CA GLN A 59 -0.36 -9.84 -32.27
C GLN A 59 0.61 -10.43 -31.25
N VAL A 60 1.16 -9.61 -30.36
CA VAL A 60 2.13 -10.08 -29.36
C VAL A 60 1.45 -10.49 -28.07
N LEU A 61 0.42 -9.76 -27.61
CA LEU A 61 -0.21 -9.99 -26.31
C LEU A 61 -1.56 -10.70 -26.43
N PHE A 62 -2.54 -10.13 -27.15
CA PHE A 62 -3.91 -10.64 -27.17
C PHE A 62 -4.08 -11.93 -28.00
N ALA A 63 -3.35 -12.10 -29.09
CA ALA A 63 -3.31 -13.35 -29.85
C ALA A 63 -2.63 -14.49 -29.05
N HIS A 64 -1.83 -14.15 -28.04
CA HIS A 64 -1.09 -15.10 -27.21
C HIS A 64 -1.18 -14.75 -25.71
N PRO A 65 -2.38 -14.85 -25.08
CA PRO A 65 -2.62 -14.34 -23.73
C PRO A 65 -1.71 -14.94 -22.66
N HIS A 66 -1.28 -16.19 -22.84
CA HIS A 66 -0.34 -16.90 -21.98
C HIS A 66 1.00 -16.17 -21.81
N ARG A 67 1.40 -15.29 -22.75
CA ARG A 67 2.65 -14.52 -22.63
C ARG A 67 2.66 -13.57 -21.44
N LEU A 68 1.49 -13.01 -21.07
CA LEU A 68 1.41 -12.17 -19.87
C LEU A 68 1.79 -12.98 -18.63
N VAL A 69 1.26 -14.20 -18.48
CA VAL A 69 1.60 -15.13 -17.40
C VAL A 69 3.06 -15.56 -17.50
N GLN A 70 3.48 -16.01 -18.68
CA GLN A 70 4.82 -16.53 -18.92
C GLN A 70 5.91 -15.54 -18.52
N TYR A 71 5.76 -14.27 -18.91
CA TYR A 71 6.78 -13.26 -18.68
C TYR A 71 6.61 -12.46 -17.39
N LEU A 72 5.39 -12.31 -16.84
CA LEU A 72 5.19 -11.62 -15.55
C LEU A 72 5.26 -12.55 -14.34
N LEU A 73 4.80 -13.79 -14.47
CA LEU A 73 4.54 -14.70 -13.34
C LEU A 73 5.36 -16.01 -13.40
N GLU A 74 5.68 -16.57 -14.55
CA GLU A 74 6.39 -17.86 -14.62
C GLU A 74 7.90 -17.71 -14.78
N CYS A 75 8.35 -16.72 -15.56
CA CYS A 75 9.74 -16.55 -15.96
C CYS A 75 10.66 -16.54 -14.73
N PRO A 76 11.69 -17.40 -14.66
CA PRO A 76 12.57 -17.48 -13.49
C PRO A 76 13.46 -16.23 -13.35
N THR A 77 13.77 -15.55 -14.46
CA THR A 77 14.71 -14.44 -14.50
C THR A 77 14.03 -13.13 -14.11
N THR A 78 14.37 -12.58 -12.94
CA THR A 78 13.81 -11.32 -12.42
C THR A 78 14.04 -10.14 -13.36
N GLU A 79 15.19 -10.10 -14.04
CA GLU A 79 15.51 -9.06 -15.03
C GLU A 79 14.52 -9.07 -16.20
N VAL A 80 14.22 -10.26 -16.74
CA VAL A 80 13.25 -10.44 -17.84
C VAL A 80 11.84 -10.05 -17.39
N ARG A 81 11.41 -10.48 -16.20
CA ARG A 81 10.11 -10.07 -15.64
C ARG A 81 10.00 -8.55 -15.52
N SER A 82 11.05 -7.92 -15.02
CA SER A 82 11.11 -6.47 -14.81
C SER A 82 11.13 -5.70 -16.14
N ALA A 83 11.90 -6.15 -17.13
CA ALA A 83 11.94 -5.56 -18.46
C ALA A 83 10.59 -5.68 -19.16
N PHE A 84 9.97 -6.87 -19.13
CA PHE A 84 8.67 -7.09 -19.72
C PHE A 84 7.58 -6.24 -19.06
N ALA A 85 7.54 -6.18 -17.73
CA ALA A 85 6.63 -5.30 -17.00
C ALA A 85 6.79 -3.84 -17.43
N LYS A 86 8.02 -3.32 -17.54
CA LYS A 86 8.28 -1.95 -18.00
C LYS A 86 7.81 -1.71 -19.44
N ILE A 87 8.02 -2.67 -20.35
CA ILE A 87 7.54 -2.58 -21.75
C ILE A 87 6.01 -2.46 -21.77
N VAL A 88 5.32 -3.33 -21.04
CA VAL A 88 3.86 -3.33 -21.01
C VAL A 88 3.32 -2.07 -20.33
N VAL A 89 3.90 -1.63 -19.21
CA VAL A 89 3.53 -0.37 -18.55
C VAL A 89 3.71 0.82 -19.50
N PHE A 90 4.83 0.88 -20.22
CA PHE A 90 5.07 1.93 -21.21
C PHE A 90 4.04 1.89 -22.35
N LEU A 91 3.70 0.69 -22.84
CA LEU A 91 2.68 0.50 -23.87
C LEU A 91 1.30 0.97 -23.40
N VAL A 92 0.90 0.61 -22.18
CA VAL A 92 -0.36 1.07 -21.55
C VAL A 92 -0.37 2.60 -21.50
N HIS A 93 0.67 3.22 -20.93
CA HIS A 93 0.78 4.68 -20.85
C HIS A 93 0.71 5.36 -22.23
N ALA A 94 1.53 4.91 -23.18
CA ALA A 94 1.60 5.52 -24.51
C ALA A 94 0.31 5.33 -25.32
N SER A 95 -0.45 4.26 -25.07
CA SER A 95 -1.71 3.97 -25.77
C SER A 95 -2.94 4.64 -25.16
N ALA A 96 -2.84 5.24 -23.97
CA ALA A 96 -3.95 5.94 -23.33
C ALA A 96 -4.45 7.14 -24.16
N ARG A 97 -3.58 7.72 -25.00
CA ARG A 97 -3.88 8.87 -25.86
C ARG A 97 -4.26 8.50 -27.29
N ASP A 98 -4.41 7.21 -27.60
CA ASP A 98 -4.74 6.73 -28.95
C ASP A 98 -6.21 6.89 -29.32
N GLY A 99 -7.05 7.25 -28.35
CA GLY A 99 -8.50 7.25 -28.49
C GLY A 99 -9.09 5.84 -28.42
N PRO A 100 -10.38 5.70 -28.73
CA PRO A 100 -11.09 4.43 -28.62
C PRO A 100 -10.47 3.34 -29.51
N CYS A 101 -10.52 2.11 -29.01
CA CYS A 101 -9.95 0.96 -29.68
C CYS A 101 -10.85 -0.26 -29.46
N SER A 102 -11.13 -0.99 -30.53
CA SER A 102 -11.72 -2.33 -30.48
C SER A 102 -10.63 -3.34 -30.87
N PRO A 103 -10.08 -4.12 -29.93
CA PRO A 103 -9.05 -5.11 -30.25
C PRO A 103 -9.57 -6.16 -31.22
N LEU A 104 -8.67 -6.68 -32.06
CA LEU A 104 -8.99 -7.75 -33.02
C LEU A 104 -9.21 -9.10 -32.33
N TYR A 105 -8.61 -9.28 -31.14
CA TYR A 105 -8.74 -10.47 -30.33
C TYR A 105 -9.29 -10.07 -28.97
N SER A 106 -10.44 -10.63 -28.59
CA SER A 106 -10.93 -10.58 -27.21
C SER A 106 -10.27 -11.71 -26.41
N THR A 107 -9.71 -11.40 -25.25
CA THR A 107 -9.22 -12.43 -24.35
C THR A 107 -10.43 -13.16 -23.75
N PRO A 108 -10.50 -14.51 -23.82
CA PRO A 108 -11.66 -15.26 -23.35
C PRO A 108 -12.02 -14.98 -21.89
N ALA A 109 -11.02 -14.75 -21.04
CA ALA A 109 -11.19 -14.41 -19.63
C ALA A 109 -11.89 -13.05 -19.41
N LEU A 110 -11.70 -12.08 -20.31
CA LEU A 110 -12.39 -10.79 -20.26
C LEU A 110 -13.82 -10.88 -20.81
N ALA A 111 -14.09 -11.83 -21.70
CA ALA A 111 -15.42 -12.05 -22.27
C ALA A 111 -16.35 -12.83 -21.32
N SER A 112 -15.81 -13.69 -20.46
CA SER A 112 -16.58 -14.47 -19.49
C SER A 112 -16.94 -13.70 -18.22
N ASP A 113 -16.21 -12.64 -17.89
CA ASP A 113 -16.44 -11.82 -16.71
C ASP A 113 -17.34 -10.63 -17.07
N GLY A 114 -18.60 -10.67 -16.62
CA GLY A 114 -19.60 -9.65 -16.94
C GLY A 114 -19.21 -8.23 -16.54
N ALA A 115 -18.37 -8.06 -15.50
CA ALA A 115 -17.91 -6.74 -15.08
C ALA A 115 -16.87 -6.15 -16.04
N TYR A 116 -15.88 -6.96 -16.45
CA TYR A 116 -14.88 -6.51 -17.44
C TYR A 116 -15.50 -6.35 -18.83
N ALA A 117 -16.39 -7.25 -19.23
CA ALA A 117 -17.11 -7.15 -20.50
C ALA A 117 -17.91 -5.85 -20.60
N ALA A 118 -18.57 -5.41 -19.52
CA ALA A 118 -19.29 -4.14 -19.49
C ALA A 118 -18.36 -2.93 -19.67
N LEU A 119 -17.21 -2.92 -18.99
CA LEU A 119 -16.21 -1.85 -19.12
C LEU A 119 -15.60 -1.78 -20.53
N LEU A 120 -15.41 -2.93 -21.18
CA LEU A 120 -14.84 -3.02 -22.52
C LEU A 120 -15.86 -2.81 -23.65
N SER A 121 -17.15 -2.95 -23.34
CA SER A 121 -18.24 -2.63 -24.28
C SER A 121 -18.49 -1.13 -24.37
N ASP A 122 -17.85 -0.32 -23.53
CA ASP A 122 -17.87 1.14 -23.62
C ASP A 122 -17.24 1.57 -24.95
N PRO A 123 -17.95 2.33 -25.81
CA PRO A 123 -17.42 2.82 -27.09
C PRO A 123 -16.22 3.77 -26.92
N THR A 124 -15.93 4.22 -25.70
CA THR A 124 -14.78 5.06 -25.37
C THR A 124 -13.56 4.28 -24.87
N ALA A 125 -13.67 2.95 -24.71
CA ALA A 125 -12.59 2.11 -24.20
C ALA A 125 -11.33 2.21 -25.06
N THR A 126 -10.20 2.51 -24.42
CA THR A 126 -8.91 2.70 -25.10
C THR A 126 -8.11 1.41 -25.14
N LEU A 127 -7.06 1.34 -25.97
CA LEU A 127 -6.15 0.19 -25.94
C LEU A 127 -5.49 0.00 -24.57
N SER A 128 -5.22 1.10 -23.87
CA SER A 128 -4.71 1.12 -22.49
C SER A 128 -5.64 0.38 -21.53
N ASP A 129 -6.96 0.61 -21.64
CA ASP A 129 -7.96 -0.07 -20.80
C ASP A 129 -7.95 -1.59 -21.01
N HIS A 130 -7.90 -2.02 -22.27
CA HIS A 130 -7.85 -3.43 -22.63
C HIS A 130 -6.59 -4.12 -22.10
N LEU A 131 -5.44 -3.45 -22.16
CA LEU A 131 -4.18 -3.98 -21.64
C LEU A 131 -4.20 -4.09 -20.11
N LEU A 132 -4.69 -3.07 -19.39
CA LEU A 132 -4.82 -3.10 -17.94
C LEU A 132 -5.74 -4.21 -17.47
N LEU A 133 -6.91 -4.35 -18.12
CA LEU A 133 -7.86 -5.40 -17.79
C LEU A 133 -7.31 -6.78 -18.16
N ALA A 134 -6.57 -6.93 -19.25
CA ALA A 134 -5.91 -8.20 -19.58
C ALA A 134 -4.93 -8.63 -18.48
N VAL A 135 -4.12 -7.70 -17.93
CA VAL A 135 -3.24 -8.00 -16.80
C VAL A 135 -4.04 -8.24 -15.51
N LEU A 136 -5.12 -7.48 -15.26
CA LEU A 136 -5.98 -7.69 -14.10
C LEU A 136 -6.67 -9.07 -14.12
N SER A 137 -7.06 -9.55 -15.30
CA SER A 137 -7.74 -10.85 -15.46
C SER A 137 -6.88 -12.04 -15.02
N LEU A 138 -5.57 -11.86 -14.86
CA LEU A 138 -4.70 -12.88 -14.27
C LEU A 138 -5.12 -13.23 -12.83
N CYS A 139 -5.82 -12.33 -12.12
CA CYS A 139 -6.41 -12.61 -10.81
C CYS A 139 -7.43 -13.76 -10.83
N ASN A 140 -8.05 -14.06 -11.98
CA ASN A 140 -9.09 -15.09 -12.07
C ASN A 140 -8.55 -16.51 -11.84
N LYS A 141 -7.24 -16.72 -12.04
CA LYS A 141 -6.60 -18.04 -11.87
C LYS A 141 -5.10 -17.93 -11.58
N GLU A 142 -4.39 -17.26 -12.47
CA GLU A 142 -2.93 -17.31 -12.61
C GLU A 142 -2.19 -16.75 -11.39
N VAL A 143 -2.72 -15.70 -10.75
CA VAL A 143 -2.15 -15.09 -9.54
C VAL A 143 -2.11 -16.10 -8.38
N SER A 144 -3.16 -16.91 -8.23
CA SER A 144 -3.25 -17.92 -7.16
C SER A 144 -2.26 -19.08 -7.35
N GLU A 145 -1.96 -19.42 -8.60
CA GLU A 145 -1.02 -20.50 -8.97
C GLU A 145 0.44 -20.05 -8.89
N HIS A 146 0.71 -18.75 -9.03
CA HIS A 146 2.06 -18.17 -9.12
C HIS A 146 2.45 -17.28 -7.93
N GLY A 147 2.12 -17.70 -6.71
CA GLY A 147 2.31 -16.92 -5.47
C GLY A 147 3.73 -16.41 -5.18
N ARG A 148 4.77 -17.02 -5.77
CA ARG A 148 6.18 -16.61 -5.59
C ARG A 148 6.58 -15.29 -6.27
N HIS A 149 5.84 -14.85 -7.29
CA HIS A 149 6.20 -13.68 -8.12
C HIS A 149 5.14 -12.56 -8.03
N LEU A 150 4.37 -12.54 -6.95
CA LEU A 150 3.30 -11.57 -6.71
C LEU A 150 3.80 -10.13 -6.61
N ALA A 151 5.00 -9.94 -6.06
CA ALA A 151 5.63 -8.61 -5.98
C ALA A 151 5.78 -7.96 -7.36
N GLN A 152 6.12 -8.74 -8.41
CA GLN A 152 6.22 -8.23 -9.78
C GLN A 152 4.85 -7.92 -10.37
N TYR A 153 3.85 -8.77 -10.09
CA TYR A 153 2.48 -8.58 -10.56
C TYR A 153 1.85 -7.32 -9.99
N PHE A 154 1.82 -7.16 -8.67
CA PHE A 154 1.29 -5.92 -8.06
C PHE A 154 2.19 -4.71 -8.37
N GLY A 155 3.51 -4.96 -8.52
CA GLY A 155 4.48 -3.97 -8.95
C GLY A 155 4.19 -3.37 -10.33
N PHE A 156 3.54 -4.10 -11.24
CA PHE A 156 3.09 -3.58 -12.53
C PHE A 156 2.11 -2.42 -12.36
N PHE A 157 1.05 -2.61 -11.57
CA PHE A 157 0.04 -1.59 -11.32
C PHE A 157 0.60 -0.41 -10.52
N TYR A 158 1.45 -0.69 -9.52
CA TYR A 158 2.15 0.35 -8.77
C TYR A 158 3.03 1.20 -9.69
N MET A 159 3.83 0.56 -10.56
CA MET A 159 4.69 1.27 -11.53
C MET A 159 3.86 2.16 -12.45
N TYR A 160 2.72 1.66 -12.93
CA TYR A 160 1.81 2.43 -13.76
C TYR A 160 1.19 3.62 -13.00
N ALA A 161 0.76 3.45 -11.75
CA ALA A 161 0.24 4.53 -10.91
C ALA A 161 1.28 5.64 -10.63
N CYS A 162 2.57 5.31 -10.67
CA CYS A 162 3.67 6.27 -10.53
C CYS A 162 3.95 7.08 -11.81
N TYR A 163 3.37 6.76 -12.96
CA TYR A 163 3.59 7.53 -14.20
C TYR A 163 2.95 8.92 -14.15
N GLY A 164 1.81 9.07 -13.50
CA GLY A 164 1.08 10.33 -13.51
C GLY A 164 -0.33 10.25 -12.91
N VAL A 165 -0.95 11.41 -12.81
CA VAL A 165 -2.31 11.59 -12.28
C VAL A 165 -3.35 10.91 -13.16
N ALA A 166 -3.18 10.96 -14.49
CA ALA A 166 -4.08 10.34 -15.45
C ALA A 166 -4.10 8.81 -15.30
N GLU A 167 -2.95 8.20 -15.03
CA GLU A 167 -2.78 6.76 -14.83
C GLU A 167 -3.45 6.31 -13.54
N ARG A 168 -3.34 7.10 -12.46
CA ARG A 168 -4.07 6.85 -11.20
C ARG A 168 -5.58 6.89 -11.43
N LEU A 169 -6.08 7.93 -12.11
CA LEU A 169 -7.50 8.05 -12.44
C LEU A 169 -7.97 6.87 -13.29
N GLN A 170 -7.17 6.40 -14.26
CA GLN A 170 -7.51 5.26 -15.08
C GLN A 170 -7.62 3.96 -14.27
N LEU A 171 -6.66 3.69 -13.37
CA LEU A 171 -6.72 2.51 -12.48
C LEU A 171 -7.95 2.55 -11.56
N LEU A 172 -8.30 3.73 -11.06
CA LEU A 172 -9.48 3.94 -10.23
C LEU A 172 -10.78 3.71 -11.03
N ARG A 173 -10.88 4.29 -12.23
CA ARG A 173 -12.05 4.13 -13.13
C ARG A 173 -12.28 2.67 -13.51
N LEU A 174 -11.21 1.92 -13.76
CA LEU A 174 -11.28 0.49 -14.08
C LEU A 174 -11.48 -0.42 -12.86
N ASN A 175 -11.65 0.16 -11.67
CA ASN A 175 -11.85 -0.57 -10.41
C ASN A 175 -10.76 -1.63 -10.12
N VAL A 176 -9.53 -1.36 -10.57
CA VAL A 176 -8.36 -2.22 -10.33
C VAL A 176 -8.15 -2.36 -8.82
N LEU A 177 -8.20 -1.24 -8.11
CA LEU A 177 -8.00 -1.19 -6.66
C LEU A 177 -8.97 -2.11 -5.90
N GLY A 178 -10.28 -2.02 -6.19
CA GLY A 178 -11.30 -2.85 -5.53
C GLY A 178 -11.08 -4.35 -5.75
N THR A 179 -10.72 -4.73 -6.98
CA THR A 179 -10.41 -6.13 -7.33
C THR A 179 -9.20 -6.65 -6.57
N LEU A 180 -8.10 -5.89 -6.54
CA LEU A 180 -6.87 -6.30 -5.85
C LEU A 180 -7.09 -6.38 -4.33
N MET A 181 -7.88 -5.47 -3.75
CA MET A 181 -8.23 -5.55 -2.33
C MET A 181 -9.04 -6.80 -1.98
N LEU A 182 -9.94 -7.26 -2.86
CA LEU A 182 -10.62 -8.54 -2.68
C LEU A 182 -9.66 -9.73 -2.79
N VAL A 183 -8.70 -9.69 -3.71
CA VAL A 183 -7.64 -10.70 -3.79
C VAL A 183 -6.84 -10.76 -2.49
N ALA A 184 -6.50 -9.60 -1.91
CA ALA A 184 -5.87 -9.56 -0.60
C ALA A 184 -6.75 -10.14 0.50
N LEU A 185 -8.08 -10.14 0.38
CA LEU A 185 -9.00 -10.76 1.35
C LEU A 185 -9.32 -12.22 1.05
N ASP A 186 -8.71 -12.83 0.02
CA ASP A 186 -9.07 -14.16 -0.48
C ASP A 186 -10.54 -14.26 -0.97
N GLU A 187 -11.13 -13.10 -1.31
CA GLU A 187 -12.48 -12.93 -1.87
C GLU A 187 -12.43 -12.43 -3.33
N GLY A 188 -11.25 -12.53 -3.96
CA GLY A 188 -11.03 -12.11 -5.35
C GLY A 188 -11.77 -12.99 -6.37
N PRO A 189 -11.69 -12.64 -7.67
CA PRO A 189 -12.37 -13.38 -8.72
C PRO A 189 -11.79 -14.79 -8.96
N GLY A 190 -10.57 -15.06 -8.49
CA GLY A 190 -9.93 -16.37 -8.55
C GLY A 190 -9.76 -17.04 -7.19
N PRO A 191 -9.15 -18.23 -7.15
CA PRO A 191 -8.90 -18.95 -5.90
C PRO A 191 -8.03 -18.15 -4.91
N PRO A 192 -8.16 -18.41 -3.59
CA PRO A 192 -7.27 -17.85 -2.57
C PRO A 192 -5.78 -18.11 -2.85
N ILE A 193 -4.93 -17.18 -2.44
CA ILE A 193 -3.47 -17.33 -2.59
C ILE A 193 -2.97 -18.30 -1.51
N LYS A 194 -2.69 -19.54 -1.90
CA LYS A 194 -2.24 -20.59 -0.96
C LYS A 194 -0.75 -20.52 -0.61
N TYR A 195 0.01 -19.63 -1.25
CA TYR A 195 1.45 -19.53 -1.03
C TYR A 195 1.76 -18.84 0.29
N GLN A 196 2.42 -19.56 1.21
CA GLN A 196 2.66 -19.12 2.59
C GLN A 196 3.48 -17.83 2.71
N TYR A 197 4.35 -17.54 1.73
CA TYR A 197 5.24 -16.38 1.73
C TYR A 197 4.85 -15.36 0.66
N ALA A 198 3.54 -15.23 0.40
CA ALA A 198 3.03 -14.27 -0.57
C ALA A 198 3.42 -12.84 -0.20
N ASP A 199 4.23 -12.20 -1.03
CA ASP A 199 4.61 -10.80 -0.84
C ASP A 199 3.57 -9.87 -1.48
N LEU A 200 2.71 -9.29 -0.63
CA LEU A 200 1.68 -8.32 -1.02
C LEU A 200 2.13 -6.86 -0.82
N SER A 201 3.40 -6.60 -0.51
CA SER A 201 3.87 -5.24 -0.17
C SER A 201 3.55 -4.21 -1.26
N LYS A 202 3.69 -4.58 -2.53
CA LYS A 202 3.37 -3.71 -3.67
C LYS A 202 1.87 -3.46 -3.84
N LEU A 203 1.02 -4.39 -3.41
CA LEU A 203 -0.42 -4.19 -3.37
C LEU A 203 -0.76 -3.11 -2.35
N TYR A 204 -0.23 -3.21 -1.12
CA TYR A 204 -0.50 -2.22 -0.07
C TYR A 204 0.04 -0.83 -0.41
N GLN A 205 1.20 -0.74 -1.08
CA GLN A 205 1.72 0.53 -1.60
C GLN A 205 0.76 1.16 -2.63
N LEU A 206 0.23 0.35 -3.56
CA LEU A 206 -0.76 0.82 -4.53
C LEU A 206 -2.06 1.26 -3.85
N VAL A 207 -2.53 0.51 -2.85
CA VAL A 207 -3.74 0.85 -2.09
C VAL A 207 -3.56 2.20 -1.39
N SER A 208 -2.49 2.39 -0.63
CA SER A 208 -2.16 3.68 0.00
C SER A 208 -2.19 4.82 -1.02
N LEU A 209 -1.46 4.64 -2.13
CA LEU A 209 -1.32 5.66 -3.16
C LEU A 209 -2.66 6.07 -3.78
N LEU A 210 -3.48 5.10 -4.18
CA LEU A 210 -4.73 5.38 -4.89
C LEU A 210 -5.87 5.81 -3.96
N VAL A 211 -5.99 5.23 -2.76
CA VAL A 211 -7.03 5.62 -1.78
C VAL A 211 -6.85 7.07 -1.36
N ARG A 212 -5.61 7.53 -1.16
CA ARG A 212 -5.30 8.91 -0.79
C ARG A 212 -5.59 9.92 -1.90
N CYS A 213 -5.82 9.46 -3.13
CA CYS A 213 -6.30 10.27 -4.26
C CYS A 213 -7.84 10.28 -4.38
N CYS A 214 -8.57 9.56 -3.52
CA CYS A 214 -10.02 9.49 -3.55
C CYS A 214 -10.66 10.38 -2.48
N ASP A 215 -11.78 11.01 -2.82
CA ASP A 215 -12.60 11.74 -1.84
C ASP A 215 -13.31 10.74 -0.90
N VAL A 216 -13.00 10.87 0.40
CA VAL A 216 -13.55 10.07 1.50
C VAL A 216 -14.38 10.91 2.47
N SER A 217 -14.79 12.13 2.11
CA SER A 217 -15.60 13.00 2.97
C SER A 217 -16.93 12.36 3.42
N SER A 218 -17.48 11.42 2.63
CA SER A 218 -18.65 10.61 3.04
C SER A 218 -18.40 9.68 4.24
N LYS A 219 -17.15 9.53 4.66
CA LYS A 219 -16.70 8.67 5.76
C LYS A 219 -16.16 9.46 6.94
N THR A 220 -16.14 10.80 6.86
CA THR A 220 -15.63 11.66 7.93
C THR A 220 -16.76 12.27 8.75
N HIS A 221 -16.49 12.49 10.04
CA HIS A 221 -17.41 13.03 11.01
C HIS A 221 -16.61 13.72 12.12
N SER A 222 -16.95 14.96 12.47
CA SER A 222 -16.26 15.68 13.55
C SER A 222 -16.72 15.20 14.92
N CYS A 223 -15.80 15.17 15.90
CA CYS A 223 -16.19 14.92 17.29
C CYS A 223 -17.02 16.08 17.88
N LEU A 224 -16.90 17.28 17.32
CA LEU A 224 -17.60 18.47 17.80
C LEU A 224 -19.01 18.52 17.20
N ALA A 225 -20.02 18.70 18.05
CA ALA A 225 -21.40 18.78 17.61
C ALA A 225 -21.60 19.94 16.61
N ASN A 226 -22.23 19.64 15.47
CA ASN A 226 -22.50 20.58 14.37
C ASN A 226 -21.26 21.20 13.69
N ALA A 227 -20.06 20.66 13.93
CA ALA A 227 -18.85 21.09 13.23
C ALA A 227 -18.65 20.29 11.93
N VAL A 228 -18.06 20.95 10.93
CA VAL A 228 -17.62 20.28 9.70
C VAL A 228 -16.29 19.58 9.97
N PRO A 229 -16.07 18.35 9.45
CA PRO A 229 -14.79 17.67 9.54
C PRO A 229 -13.62 18.52 9.02
N LEU A 230 -12.49 18.47 9.70
CA LEU A 230 -11.27 19.15 9.28
C LEU A 230 -10.75 18.62 7.92
N PRO A 231 -10.16 19.48 7.07
CA PRO A 231 -9.48 19.03 5.85
C PRO A 231 -8.38 18.02 6.17
N ASN A 232 -8.26 16.96 5.38
CA ASN A 232 -7.32 15.88 5.63
C ASN A 232 -5.90 16.26 5.14
N PRO A 233 -4.92 16.47 6.04
CA PRO A 233 -3.56 16.84 5.65
C PRO A 233 -2.77 15.68 5.04
N HIS A 234 -3.29 14.45 5.15
CA HIS A 234 -2.66 13.24 4.61
C HIS A 234 -3.16 12.90 3.20
N MET A 235 -3.96 13.76 2.57
CA MET A 235 -4.44 13.57 1.21
C MET A 235 -3.28 13.60 0.20
N GLY A 236 -3.37 12.75 -0.82
CA GLY A 236 -2.52 12.82 -1.99
C GLY A 236 -1.02 12.61 -1.75
N ASP A 237 -0.20 13.10 -2.66
CA ASP A 237 1.26 13.14 -2.55
C ASP A 237 1.82 14.33 -3.36
N GLN A 238 3.13 14.36 -3.60
CA GLN A 238 3.74 15.42 -4.41
C GLN A 238 3.22 15.46 -5.86
N LEU A 239 2.69 14.35 -6.39
CA LEU A 239 2.22 14.23 -7.76
C LEU A 239 0.74 14.56 -7.89
N CYS A 240 -0.07 14.18 -6.90
CA CYS A 240 -1.52 14.37 -6.88
C CYS A 240 -1.92 15.06 -5.58
N GLN A 241 -2.26 16.35 -5.64
CA GLN A 241 -2.64 17.16 -4.49
C GLN A 241 -4.14 17.45 -4.42
N GLU A 242 -4.94 16.75 -5.23
CA GLU A 242 -6.40 16.89 -5.27
C GLU A 242 -7.04 15.52 -5.31
N TYR A 243 -8.32 15.44 -4.92
CA TYR A 243 -9.12 14.24 -5.10
C TYR A 243 -9.51 14.07 -6.56
N LEU A 244 -9.28 12.87 -7.09
CA LEU A 244 -9.55 12.53 -8.48
C LEU A 244 -11.00 12.11 -8.71
N MET A 245 -11.58 11.42 -7.73
CA MET A 245 -12.96 10.96 -7.75
C MET A 245 -13.41 10.55 -6.33
N PRO A 246 -14.72 10.43 -6.08
CA PRO A 246 -15.23 9.77 -4.88
C PRO A 246 -14.71 8.33 -4.78
N ILE A 247 -14.42 7.88 -3.55
CA ILE A 247 -14.01 6.50 -3.30
C ILE A 247 -15.04 5.50 -3.84
N GLN A 248 -14.57 4.46 -4.54
CA GLN A 248 -15.45 3.44 -5.08
C GLN A 248 -16.15 2.67 -3.96
N PRO A 249 -17.45 2.31 -4.10
CA PRO A 249 -18.19 1.60 -3.06
C PRO A 249 -17.52 0.29 -2.60
N GLN A 250 -16.93 -0.48 -3.51
CA GLN A 250 -16.24 -1.73 -3.20
C GLN A 250 -14.97 -1.49 -2.37
N VAL A 251 -14.18 -0.49 -2.74
CA VAL A 251 -12.97 -0.08 -2.00
C VAL A 251 -13.36 0.39 -0.59
N ALA A 252 -14.40 1.22 -0.50
CA ALA A 252 -14.94 1.70 0.77
C ALA A 252 -15.48 0.55 1.65
N ALA A 253 -16.15 -0.44 1.06
CA ALA A 253 -16.65 -1.61 1.79
C ALA A 253 -15.49 -2.45 2.36
N CYS A 254 -14.42 -2.66 1.60
CA CYS A 254 -13.24 -3.38 2.09
C CYS A 254 -12.51 -2.59 3.19
N LEU A 255 -12.29 -1.28 3.03
CA LEU A 255 -11.55 -0.47 4.01
C LEU A 255 -12.34 -0.20 5.29
N TYR A 256 -13.58 0.27 5.17
CA TYR A 256 -14.33 0.85 6.30
C TYR A 256 -15.31 -0.11 6.95
N ASN A 257 -15.76 -1.16 6.23
CA ASN A 257 -16.77 -2.09 6.76
C ASN A 257 -16.17 -3.44 7.17
N LYS A 258 -14.95 -3.78 6.73
CA LYS A 258 -14.29 -5.05 7.05
C LYS A 258 -13.03 -4.82 7.89
N THR A 259 -13.15 -5.01 9.20
CA THR A 259 -12.01 -4.94 10.12
C THR A 259 -10.91 -5.96 9.79
N SER A 260 -11.26 -7.09 9.15
CA SER A 260 -10.31 -8.09 8.67
C SER A 260 -9.31 -7.53 7.65
N TYR A 261 -9.70 -6.55 6.83
CA TYR A 261 -8.78 -5.92 5.89
C TYR A 261 -7.74 -5.06 6.62
N VAL A 262 -8.21 -4.21 7.55
CA VAL A 262 -7.34 -3.37 8.38
C VAL A 262 -6.34 -4.23 9.16
N LYS A 263 -6.83 -5.33 9.75
CA LYS A 263 -5.98 -6.33 10.40
C LYS A 263 -4.90 -6.87 9.47
N LYS A 264 -5.28 -7.33 8.28
CA LYS A 264 -4.34 -7.91 7.32
C LYS A 264 -3.27 -6.90 6.87
N VAL A 265 -3.65 -5.65 6.62
CA VAL A 265 -2.70 -4.57 6.29
C VAL A 265 -1.70 -4.31 7.43
N ILE A 266 -2.18 -4.27 8.67
CA ILE A 266 -1.32 -4.06 9.85
C ILE A 266 -0.39 -5.26 10.06
N GLU A 267 -0.88 -6.49 9.96
CA GLU A 267 -0.07 -7.71 10.14
C GLU A 267 0.98 -7.88 9.05
N ASP A 268 0.60 -7.73 7.78
CA ASP A 268 1.48 -8.01 6.65
C ASP A 268 2.48 -6.87 6.37
N ALA A 269 2.14 -5.62 6.70
CA ALA A 269 2.87 -4.44 6.23
C ALA A 269 3.08 -3.35 7.31
N SER A 270 3.11 -3.71 8.59
CA SER A 270 3.31 -2.74 9.70
C SER A 270 4.58 -1.89 9.59
N GLY A 271 5.64 -2.41 8.97
CA GLY A 271 6.91 -1.70 8.81
C GLY A 271 6.97 -0.74 7.61
N ALA A 272 5.93 -0.70 6.77
CA ALA A 272 5.93 0.09 5.54
C ALA A 272 5.40 1.52 5.78
N GLU A 273 6.11 2.52 5.22
CA GLU A 273 5.70 3.93 5.30
C GLU A 273 4.33 4.19 4.63
N GLU A 274 4.02 3.45 3.55
CA GLU A 274 2.72 3.54 2.89
C GLU A 274 1.57 3.04 3.76
N THR A 275 1.81 2.02 4.60
CA THR A 275 0.80 1.58 5.56
C THR A 275 0.49 2.68 6.55
N LEU A 276 1.51 3.34 7.10
CA LEU A 276 1.32 4.48 7.99
C LEU A 276 0.49 5.59 7.32
N ARG A 277 0.86 6.00 6.11
CA ARG A 277 0.16 7.03 5.34
C ARG A 277 -1.31 6.68 5.09
N LEU A 278 -1.60 5.43 4.72
CA LEU A 278 -2.97 4.94 4.54
C LEU A 278 -3.77 5.01 5.84
N LEU A 279 -3.20 4.51 6.94
CA LEU A 279 -3.89 4.49 8.24
C LEU A 279 -4.16 5.91 8.74
N GLN A 280 -3.21 6.83 8.60
CA GLN A 280 -3.39 8.24 8.96
C GLN A 280 -4.49 8.90 8.13
N PHE A 281 -4.44 8.74 6.80
CA PHE A 281 -5.45 9.27 5.89
C PHE A 281 -6.85 8.77 6.23
N CYS A 282 -7.03 7.46 6.42
CA CYS A 282 -8.33 6.86 6.68
C CYS A 282 -8.84 7.09 8.11
N SER A 283 -7.96 7.34 9.08
CA SER A 283 -8.33 7.61 10.48
C SER A 283 -8.68 9.07 10.74
N TRP A 284 -8.21 9.99 9.89
CA TRP A 284 -8.46 11.42 10.02
C TRP A 284 -9.96 11.74 10.00
N GLU A 285 -10.45 12.36 11.07
CA GLU A 285 -11.87 12.70 11.25
C GLU A 285 -12.81 11.50 11.07
N ASN A 286 -12.36 10.28 11.38
CA ASN A 286 -13.15 9.06 11.19
C ASN A 286 -13.10 8.16 12.44
N PRO A 287 -14.09 8.26 13.36
CA PRO A 287 -14.05 7.53 14.63
C PRO A 287 -14.16 6.01 14.44
N GLN A 288 -14.94 5.54 13.46
CA GLN A 288 -15.15 4.10 13.24
C GLN A 288 -13.87 3.43 12.76
N PHE A 289 -13.23 3.98 11.73
CA PHE A 289 -11.98 3.44 11.20
C PHE A 289 -10.86 3.58 12.23
N SER A 290 -10.75 4.76 12.85
CA SER A 290 -9.78 5.02 13.91
C SER A 290 -9.89 4.01 15.06
N SER A 291 -11.11 3.64 15.47
CA SER A 291 -11.31 2.67 16.56
C SER A 291 -10.87 1.27 16.15
N ALA A 292 -11.15 0.85 14.90
CA ALA A 292 -10.71 -0.44 14.38
C ALA A 292 -9.17 -0.53 14.31
N VAL A 293 -8.50 0.51 13.81
CA VAL A 293 -7.03 0.61 13.79
C VAL A 293 -6.46 0.57 15.20
N LEU A 294 -7.02 1.36 16.12
CA LEU A 294 -6.55 1.40 17.50
C LEU A 294 -6.70 0.04 18.19
N GLY A 295 -7.85 -0.63 18.01
CA GLY A 295 -8.10 -1.93 18.62
C GLY A 295 -7.16 -3.03 18.11
N GLU A 296 -6.83 -3.01 16.82
CA GLU A 296 -5.86 -3.94 16.25
C GLU A 296 -4.43 -3.63 16.72
N LEU A 297 -4.01 -2.35 16.74
CA LEU A 297 -2.68 -1.98 17.20
C LEU A 297 -2.47 -2.31 18.69
N LEU A 298 -3.47 -2.09 19.54
CA LEU A 298 -3.43 -2.50 20.95
C LEU A 298 -3.32 -4.03 21.08
N TRP A 299 -4.03 -4.79 20.25
CA TRP A 299 -3.92 -6.25 20.20
C TRP A 299 -2.50 -6.70 19.83
N GLN A 300 -1.94 -6.15 18.75
CA GLN A 300 -0.58 -6.45 18.30
C GLN A 300 0.44 -6.09 19.40
N VAL A 301 0.28 -4.93 20.05
CA VAL A 301 1.17 -4.52 21.14
C VAL A 301 1.10 -5.47 22.34
N ALA A 302 -0.09 -5.97 22.66
CA ALA A 302 -0.33 -6.90 23.75
C ALA A 302 0.23 -8.31 23.51
N TYR A 303 0.20 -8.81 22.27
CA TYR A 303 0.40 -10.24 21.99
C TYR A 303 1.56 -10.57 21.05
N THR A 304 1.99 -9.65 20.19
CA THR A 304 3.09 -9.91 19.23
C THR A 304 4.41 -10.14 19.94
N TYR A 305 5.27 -10.95 19.32
CA TYR A 305 6.59 -11.26 19.85
C TYR A 305 7.43 -9.99 20.02
N THR A 306 8.15 -9.90 21.13
CA THR A 306 8.85 -8.66 21.53
C THR A 306 9.89 -8.16 20.53
N TYR A 307 10.43 -9.01 19.65
CA TYR A 307 11.40 -8.63 18.62
C TYR A 307 10.76 -8.04 17.35
N GLU A 308 9.46 -8.29 17.13
CA GLU A 308 8.64 -7.75 16.03
C GLU A 308 7.67 -6.65 16.50
N LEU A 309 7.70 -6.30 17.79
CA LEU A 309 6.76 -5.37 18.41
C LEU A 309 6.90 -3.93 17.91
N ARG A 310 8.11 -3.53 17.50
CA ARG A 310 8.45 -2.12 17.24
C ARG A 310 7.58 -1.47 16.15
N PRO A 311 7.40 -2.06 14.95
CA PRO A 311 6.52 -1.50 13.92
C PRO A 311 5.11 -1.17 14.42
N PHE A 312 4.50 -2.03 15.23
CA PHE A 312 3.16 -1.80 15.77
C PHE A 312 3.11 -0.65 16.78
N VAL A 313 4.14 -0.53 17.63
CA VAL A 313 4.26 0.59 18.58
C VAL A 313 4.48 1.92 17.84
N ASP A 314 5.31 1.90 16.79
CA ASP A 314 5.59 3.10 15.98
C ASP A 314 4.30 3.54 15.23
N LEU A 315 3.52 2.60 14.68
CA LEU A 315 2.20 2.90 14.09
C LEU A 315 1.20 3.42 15.13
N LEU A 316 1.13 2.80 16.31
CA LEU A 316 0.24 3.23 17.39
C LEU A 316 0.52 4.67 17.77
N LEU A 317 1.79 5.00 18.03
CA LEU A 317 2.19 6.37 18.37
C LEU A 317 1.76 7.35 17.26
N ALA A 318 2.01 7.03 16.00
CA ALA A 318 1.68 7.92 14.89
C ALA A 318 0.17 8.15 14.72
N VAL A 319 -0.68 7.16 15.02
CA VAL A 319 -2.15 7.31 15.01
C VAL A 319 -2.63 8.14 16.21
N LEU A 320 -1.99 8.02 17.37
CA LEU A 320 -2.31 8.83 18.55
C LEU A 320 -1.93 10.31 18.37
N LEU A 321 -0.92 10.59 17.55
CA LEU A 321 -0.46 11.94 17.23
C LEU A 321 -1.27 12.63 16.14
N LEU A 322 -2.30 11.99 15.56
CA LEU A 322 -3.20 12.66 14.62
C LEU A 322 -3.94 13.81 15.31
N GLU A 323 -3.72 15.04 14.83
CA GLU A 323 -4.25 16.29 15.41
C GLU A 323 -5.63 16.67 14.83
N ASP A 324 -6.55 15.70 14.83
CA ASP A 324 -7.94 15.92 14.44
C ASP A 324 -8.87 16.06 15.68
N SER A 325 -10.17 16.29 15.44
CA SER A 325 -11.15 16.43 16.53
C SER A 325 -11.33 15.19 17.42
N TRP A 326 -10.83 14.02 17.01
CA TRP A 326 -10.91 12.74 17.74
C TRP A 326 -9.63 12.37 18.49
N GLN A 327 -8.58 13.20 18.45
CA GLN A 327 -7.29 12.91 19.10
C GLN A 327 -7.42 12.52 20.56
N ALA A 328 -8.19 13.30 21.34
CA ALA A 328 -8.40 13.04 22.76
C ALA A 328 -9.08 11.68 23.01
N HIS A 329 -10.05 11.29 22.18
CA HIS A 329 -10.73 10.01 22.30
C HIS A 329 -9.80 8.84 21.99
N ARG A 330 -8.97 8.96 20.94
CA ARG A 330 -7.94 7.96 20.61
C ARG A 330 -6.96 7.77 21.78
N ILE A 331 -6.43 8.86 22.33
CA ILE A 331 -5.50 8.83 23.47
C ILE A 331 -6.15 8.20 24.69
N HIS A 332 -7.36 8.63 25.04
CA HIS A 332 -8.10 8.07 26.17
C HIS A 332 -8.23 6.54 26.06
N ASN A 333 -8.66 6.05 24.91
CA ASN A 333 -8.85 4.63 24.66
C ASN A 333 -7.53 3.86 24.59
N ALA A 334 -6.45 4.47 24.08
CA ALA A 334 -5.14 3.82 24.09
C ALA A 334 -4.59 3.64 25.51
N LEU A 335 -4.79 4.63 26.38
CA LEU A 335 -4.31 4.60 27.77
C LEU A 335 -5.13 3.65 28.63
N ARG A 336 -6.47 3.73 28.54
CA ARG A 336 -7.41 2.99 29.41
C ARG A 336 -7.90 1.67 28.83
N GLY A 337 -7.81 1.50 27.52
CA GLY A 337 -8.46 0.41 26.80
C GLY A 337 -9.76 0.84 26.14
N ILE A 338 -10.21 0.02 25.20
CA ILE A 338 -11.52 0.11 24.56
C ILE A 338 -12.46 -0.76 25.40
N PRO A 339 -13.54 -0.21 25.98
CA PRO A 339 -14.47 -0.97 26.82
C PRO A 339 -14.93 -2.26 26.15
N ASP A 340 -14.89 -3.36 26.91
CA ASP A 340 -15.31 -4.71 26.50
C ASP A 340 -14.58 -5.32 25.28
N ASP A 341 -13.59 -4.65 24.69
CA ASP A 341 -12.90 -5.10 23.47
C ASP A 341 -11.38 -5.25 23.64
N ARG A 342 -10.69 -4.22 24.16
CA ARG A 342 -9.22 -4.20 24.22
C ARG A 342 -8.68 -3.57 25.50
N GLU A 343 -7.68 -4.21 26.10
CA GLU A 343 -6.90 -3.64 27.19
C GLU A 343 -6.07 -2.42 26.72
N GLY A 344 -5.92 -1.44 27.61
CA GLY A 344 -5.06 -0.28 27.35
C GLY A 344 -3.57 -0.56 27.55
N LEU A 345 -2.75 0.43 27.20
CA LEU A 345 -1.29 0.36 27.38
C LEU A 345 -0.90 0.19 28.86
N PHE A 346 -1.60 0.85 29.79
CA PHE A 346 -1.28 0.70 31.22
C PHE A 346 -1.56 -0.70 31.75
N ASP A 347 -2.65 -1.32 31.31
CA ASP A 347 -2.99 -2.69 31.73
C ASP A 347 -2.03 -3.69 31.08
N THR A 348 -1.63 -3.44 29.82
CA THR A 348 -0.59 -4.21 29.13
C THR A 348 0.76 -4.13 29.85
N ILE A 349 1.18 -2.95 30.32
CA ILE A 349 2.39 -2.78 31.14
C ILE A 349 2.26 -3.60 32.43
N GLN A 350 1.16 -3.42 33.17
CA GLN A 350 0.94 -4.07 34.45
C GLN A 350 0.96 -5.59 34.34
N ARG A 351 0.36 -6.16 33.28
CA ARG A 351 0.37 -7.60 32.99
C ARG A 351 1.74 -8.11 32.56
N SER A 352 2.48 -7.32 31.78
CA SER A 352 3.73 -7.75 31.16
C SER A 352 4.96 -7.58 32.07
N LYS A 353 4.87 -6.78 33.13
CA LYS A 353 6.03 -6.36 33.93
C LYS A 353 6.83 -7.48 34.61
N GLY A 354 6.20 -8.62 34.91
CA GLY A 354 6.85 -9.77 35.58
C GLY A 354 7.64 -10.68 34.62
N HIS A 355 7.02 -11.10 33.52
CA HIS A 355 7.57 -12.12 32.62
C HIS A 355 7.96 -11.58 31.23
N TYR A 356 7.42 -10.44 30.82
CA TYR A 356 7.62 -9.83 29.49
C TYR A 356 8.11 -8.38 29.60
N GLN A 357 9.14 -8.17 30.41
CA GLN A 357 9.72 -6.85 30.72
C GLN A 357 10.03 -6.01 29.47
N LYS A 358 10.49 -6.63 28.38
CA LYS A 358 10.76 -5.95 27.11
C LYS A 358 9.50 -5.32 26.52
N ARG A 359 8.34 -5.99 26.58
CA ARG A 359 7.05 -5.47 26.09
C ARG A 359 6.60 -4.29 26.94
N ALA A 360 6.62 -4.46 28.27
CA ALA A 360 6.31 -3.40 29.22
C ALA A 360 7.19 -2.16 28.99
N TYR A 361 8.51 -2.35 28.79
CA TYR A 361 9.43 -1.28 28.45
C TYR A 361 9.08 -0.56 27.13
N GLN A 362 8.72 -1.28 26.05
CA GLN A 362 8.32 -0.63 24.80
C GLN A 362 7.03 0.20 24.98
N CYS A 363 6.07 -0.29 25.76
CA CYS A 363 4.86 0.47 26.09
C CYS A 363 5.20 1.74 26.88
N VAL A 364 6.04 1.64 27.93
CA VAL A 364 6.50 2.82 28.69
C VAL A 364 7.22 3.80 27.78
N LYS A 365 8.12 3.33 26.91
CA LYS A 365 8.83 4.17 25.94
C LYS A 365 7.87 4.89 24.98
N CYS A 366 6.82 4.21 24.51
CA CYS A 366 5.77 4.80 23.70
C CYS A 366 5.02 5.90 24.46
N LEU A 367 4.66 5.65 25.72
CA LEU A 367 3.99 6.64 26.58
C LEU A 367 4.85 7.87 26.84
N VAL A 368 6.16 7.69 27.06
CA VAL A 368 7.11 8.81 27.18
C VAL A 368 7.05 9.68 25.92
N ALA A 369 7.22 9.07 24.74
CA ALA A 369 7.18 9.80 23.48
C ALA A 369 5.83 10.48 23.26
N LEU A 370 4.73 9.84 23.64
CA LEU A 370 3.39 10.42 23.55
C LEU A 370 3.23 11.64 24.47
N PHE A 371 3.65 11.57 25.74
CA PHE A 371 3.50 12.68 26.68
C PHE A 371 4.43 13.85 26.37
N ASP A 372 5.61 13.58 25.80
CA ASP A 372 6.53 14.61 25.33
C ASP A 372 6.01 15.32 24.07
N SER A 373 5.52 14.56 23.09
CA SER A 373 5.13 15.10 21.77
C SER A 373 3.67 15.53 21.67
N CYS A 374 2.78 15.17 22.61
CA CYS A 374 1.35 15.46 22.53
C CYS A 374 0.82 16.22 23.76
N PRO A 375 0.57 17.53 23.65
CA PRO A 375 0.02 18.33 24.74
C PRO A 375 -1.32 17.81 25.29
N ALA A 376 -2.18 17.26 24.42
CA ALA A 376 -3.46 16.67 24.83
C ALA A 376 -3.26 15.44 25.73
N ALA A 377 -2.26 14.60 25.42
CA ALA A 377 -1.93 13.43 26.24
C ALA A 377 -1.36 13.84 27.60
N ALA A 378 -0.44 14.81 27.62
CA ALA A 378 0.11 15.35 28.85
C ALA A 378 -0.98 15.95 29.74
N HIS A 379 -1.86 16.78 29.17
CA HIS A 379 -2.99 17.36 29.90
C HIS A 379 -3.92 16.29 30.50
N MET A 380 -4.20 15.22 29.75
CA MET A 380 -5.02 14.10 30.23
C MET A 380 -4.37 13.35 31.39
N LEU A 381 -3.05 13.14 31.34
CA LEU A 381 -2.28 12.53 32.42
C LEU A 381 -2.32 13.37 33.70
N HIS A 382 -2.15 14.69 33.58
CA HIS A 382 -2.15 15.60 34.74
C HIS A 382 -3.52 15.74 35.39
N THR A 383 -4.59 15.76 34.58
CA THR A 383 -5.96 15.96 35.07
C THR A 383 -6.56 14.70 35.67
N SER A 384 -6.14 13.51 35.20
CA SER A 384 -6.65 12.23 35.69
C SER A 384 -5.76 11.64 36.78
N GLY A 385 -6.22 11.73 38.04
CA GLY A 385 -5.50 11.13 39.19
C GLY A 385 -5.32 9.61 39.09
N GLU A 386 -6.20 8.90 38.36
CA GLU A 386 -6.03 7.48 38.08
C GLU A 386 -4.87 7.23 37.11
N LEU A 387 -4.84 7.92 35.96
CA LEU A 387 -3.76 7.78 34.99
C LEU A 387 -2.42 8.18 35.59
N LYS A 388 -2.40 9.25 36.39
CA LYS A 388 -1.20 9.69 37.12
C LYS A 388 -0.66 8.60 38.05
N ARG A 389 -1.54 7.88 38.77
CA ARG A 389 -1.14 6.74 39.61
C ARG A 389 -0.62 5.56 38.79
N LYS A 390 -1.30 5.19 37.69
CA LYS A 390 -0.85 4.10 36.80
C LYS A 390 0.50 4.43 36.15
N TRP A 391 0.70 5.69 35.76
CA TRP A 391 1.97 6.20 35.25
C TRP A 391 3.10 6.14 36.29
N ALA A 392 2.88 6.67 37.50
CA ALA A 392 3.86 6.61 38.57
C ALA A 392 4.29 5.17 38.86
N ALA A 393 3.33 4.24 38.97
CA ALA A 393 3.63 2.82 39.18
C ALA A 393 4.45 2.18 38.03
N ALA A 394 4.22 2.62 36.78
CA ALA A 394 5.01 2.15 35.64
C ALA A 394 6.44 2.70 35.65
N VAL A 395 6.62 3.96 36.06
CA VAL A 395 7.94 4.61 36.21
C VAL A 395 8.72 3.98 37.36
N ASP A 396 8.10 3.77 38.51
CA ASP A 396 8.71 3.13 39.68
C ASP A 396 9.20 1.73 39.33
N TRP A 397 8.35 0.93 38.67
CA TRP A 397 8.74 -0.39 38.18
C TRP A 397 9.95 -0.33 37.23
N LEU A 398 9.98 0.63 36.30
CA LEU A 398 11.10 0.76 35.37
C LEU A 398 12.40 1.14 36.10
N ASN A 399 12.32 2.00 37.12
CA ASN A 399 13.47 2.37 37.94
C ASN A 399 14.04 1.16 38.68
N ASP A 400 13.18 0.38 39.37
CA ASP A 400 13.58 -0.84 40.06
C ASP A 400 14.26 -1.83 39.11
N GLU A 401 13.69 -2.02 37.91
CA GLU A 401 14.22 -2.94 36.92
C GLU A 401 15.59 -2.48 36.36
N LEU A 402 15.77 -1.17 36.16
CA LEU A 402 17.05 -0.60 35.72
C LEU A 402 18.12 -0.73 36.80
N GLU A 403 17.78 -0.61 38.07
CA GLU A 403 18.70 -0.81 39.19
C GLU A 403 19.09 -2.28 39.35
N ARG A 404 18.13 -3.20 39.23
CA ARG A 404 18.38 -4.64 39.24
C ARG A 404 19.39 -5.08 38.17
N VAL A 405 19.31 -4.49 36.97
CA VAL A 405 20.24 -4.77 35.86
C VAL A 405 21.63 -4.14 36.09
N ARG A 406 21.75 -3.13 36.96
CA ARG A 406 23.00 -2.41 37.27
C ARG A 406 23.84 -3.03 38.40
N GLY A 407 23.53 -4.24 38.86
CA GLY A 407 24.25 -4.94 39.94
C GLY A 407 25.79 -5.02 39.78
N PRO A 408 26.53 -5.46 40.81
CA PRO A 408 27.94 -5.06 41.07
C PRO A 408 29.01 -5.49 40.07
N PHE A 409 28.68 -6.20 39.00
CA PHE A 409 29.64 -6.68 38.01
C PHE A 409 29.16 -6.39 36.58
N PRO A 410 29.51 -5.23 36.00
CA PRO A 410 29.28 -5.00 34.58
C PRO A 410 30.38 -5.70 33.77
N SER A 411 30.03 -6.66 32.92
CA SER A 411 30.96 -7.18 31.93
C SER A 411 31.36 -6.06 30.95
N PRO A 412 32.60 -6.01 30.44
CA PRO A 412 33.08 -4.92 29.58
C PRO A 412 32.27 -4.74 28.29
N SER A 413 31.57 -5.78 27.84
CA SER A 413 30.66 -5.75 26.68
C SER A 413 29.33 -5.02 26.94
N LEU A 414 28.90 -4.88 28.20
CA LEU A 414 27.68 -4.17 28.60
C LEU A 414 27.88 -2.65 28.66
N PHE A 415 29.13 -2.18 28.80
CA PHE A 415 29.44 -0.77 29.01
C PHE A 415 29.13 0.10 27.79
N SER A 416 29.34 -0.39 26.57
CA SER A 416 29.00 0.35 25.33
C SER A 416 27.48 0.49 25.12
N HIS A 417 26.70 -0.51 25.56
CA HIS A 417 25.23 -0.47 25.52
C HIS A 417 24.63 0.40 26.64
N LEU A 418 25.30 0.52 27.79
CA LEU A 418 24.88 1.34 28.92
C LEU A 418 25.04 2.85 28.67
N VAL A 419 26.07 3.27 27.89
CA VAL A 419 26.28 4.69 27.54
C VAL A 419 25.14 5.26 26.67
N LYS A 420 24.52 4.45 25.80
CA LYS A 420 23.30 4.84 25.05
C LYS A 420 22.03 4.91 25.91
N ARG A 421 22.00 4.26 27.08
CA ARG A 421 20.88 4.33 28.04
C ARG A 421 21.00 5.52 29.00
N LYS A 422 22.20 6.11 29.15
CA LYS A 422 22.43 7.30 29.98
C LYS A 422 21.73 8.54 29.44
N THR A 423 21.80 8.78 28.13
CA THR A 423 21.06 9.86 27.45
C THR A 423 19.54 9.72 27.62
N CYS A 424 19.03 8.49 27.66
CA CYS A 424 17.60 8.24 27.87
C CYS A 424 17.16 8.48 29.33
N LYS A 425 17.98 8.10 30.34
CA LYS A 425 17.69 8.43 31.75
C LYS A 425 17.82 9.93 32.03
N GLU A 426 18.81 10.60 31.46
CA GLU A 426 19.03 12.04 31.68
C GLU A 426 18.00 12.91 30.96
N CYS A 427 17.55 12.55 29.74
CA CYS A 427 16.41 13.24 29.10
C CYS A 427 15.11 12.97 29.85
N LEU A 428 14.82 11.71 30.19
CA LEU A 428 13.59 11.32 30.91
C LEU A 428 13.52 11.97 32.30
N MET A 429 14.62 12.05 33.03
CA MET A 429 14.69 12.69 34.35
C MET A 429 14.75 14.22 34.26
N ALA A 430 15.29 14.80 33.18
CA ALA A 430 15.27 16.25 32.96
C ALA A 430 13.85 16.74 32.65
N GLU A 431 13.07 15.98 31.88
CA GLU A 431 11.66 16.28 31.59
C GLU A 431 10.75 16.01 32.79
N LEU A 432 10.98 14.93 33.56
CA LEU A 432 10.24 14.61 34.79
C LEU A 432 10.48 15.62 35.93
N ASN A 433 11.64 16.30 35.97
CA ASN A 433 11.94 17.32 36.98
C ASN A 433 11.64 18.76 36.50
N ALA A 434 11.32 18.95 35.22
CA ALA A 434 10.94 20.24 34.65
C ALA A 434 9.42 20.44 34.57
N CYS A 435 8.61 19.45 34.95
CA CYS A 435 7.14 19.50 34.99
C CYS A 435 6.56 19.44 36.41
#